data_AF-A0A8T7DJM3-F1
#
_entry.id   AF-A0A8T7DJM3-F1
#
_cell.length_a   1.000
_cell.length_b   1.000
_cell.length_c   1.000
_cell.angle_alpha   90.00
_cell.angle_beta   90.00
_cell.angle_gamma   90.00
#
_symmetry.space_group_name_H-M   'P 1'
#
loop_
_entity.id
_entity.type
_entity.pdbx_description
1 polymer ?
#
loop_
_entity_poly.entity_id
_entity_poly.type
_entity_poly.pdbx_seq_one_letter_code
_entity_poly.pdbx_strand_id
1 'polypeptide(L)' 'MMNVSKPSDNECWEWLGQISNSGYGRILLKDDLGNKMHSAHRASYELFVGEIGKDDIIMQSCGNRLCINPSHLVKKTT' A
#
# COMPACT_ATOMS: atom_id res chain seq x y z
N MET A 1 20.88 -26.73 -0.26
CA MET A 1 20.65 -25.65 -1.24
C MET A 1 19.18 -25.26 -1.13
N MET A 2 18.85 -24.11 -0.54
CA MET A 2 17.47 -23.65 -0.46
C MET A 2 17.11 -22.98 -1.78
N ASN A 3 16.28 -23.64 -2.59
CA ASN A 3 15.64 -23.03 -3.75
C ASN A 3 14.60 -22.04 -3.24
N VAL A 4 15.00 -20.78 -3.05
CA VAL A 4 14.04 -19.71 -2.81
C VAL A 4 13.53 -19.26 -4.17
N SER A 5 12.35 -19.76 -4.55
CA SER A 5 11.54 -19.12 -5.59
C SER A 5 11.30 -17.69 -5.15
N LYS A 6 11.70 -16.70 -5.96
CA LYS A 6 11.25 -15.32 -5.74
C LYS A 6 9.72 -15.37 -5.61
N PRO A 7 9.12 -14.72 -4.60
CA PRO A 7 7.68 -14.52 -4.61
C PRO A 7 7.35 -13.90 -5.96
N SER A 8 6.43 -14.49 -6.70
CA SER A 8 6.07 -13.97 -8.02
C SER A 8 5.63 -12.51 -7.88
N ASP A 9 5.79 -11.67 -8.91
CA ASP A 9 5.35 -10.26 -8.87
C ASP A 9 3.83 -10.12 -8.59
N ASN A 10 3.10 -11.24 -8.64
CA ASN A 10 1.69 -11.42 -8.33
C ASN A 10 1.39 -11.84 -6.88
N GLU A 11 2.38 -11.95 -6.01
CA GLU A 11 2.16 -12.26 -4.59
C GLU A 11 1.85 -11.01 -3.78
N CYS A 12 1.03 -11.17 -2.74
CA CYS A 12 0.75 -10.07 -1.84
C CYS A 12 2.00 -9.74 -1.02
N TRP A 13 2.40 -8.47 -1.02
CA TRP A 13 3.34 -7.96 -0.02
C TRP A 13 2.52 -7.54 1.18
N GLU A 14 2.53 -8.36 2.22
CA GLU A 14 1.72 -8.11 3.41
C GLU A 14 2.34 -7.02 4.28
N TRP A 15 1.52 -6.05 4.66
CA TRP A 15 1.89 -5.04 5.65
C TRP A 15 1.98 -5.67 7.04
N LEU A 16 3.17 -5.62 7.63
CA LEU A 16 3.45 -6.17 8.96
C LEU A 16 3.44 -5.11 10.08
N GLY A 17 3.15 -3.85 9.74
CA GLY A 17 3.15 -2.73 10.68
C GLY A 17 1.79 -2.52 11.35
N GLN A 18 1.51 -1.27 11.73
CA GLN A 18 0.25 -0.92 12.40
C GLN A 18 -0.96 -1.22 11.49
N ILE A 19 -2.00 -1.81 12.08
CA ILE A 19 -3.27 -2.11 11.41
C ILE A 19 -4.38 -1.31 12.11
N SER A 20 -5.25 -0.65 11.34
CA SER A 20 -6.41 0.07 11.89
C SER A 20 -7.52 -0.91 12.30
N ASN A 21 -8.47 -0.44 13.11
CA ASN A 21 -9.67 -1.21 13.45
C ASN A 21 -10.51 -1.63 12.23
N SER A 22 -10.36 -0.94 11.09
CA SER A 22 -10.99 -1.30 9.82
C SER A 22 -10.23 -2.38 9.03
N GLY A 23 -9.10 -2.88 9.54
CA GLY A 23 -8.29 -3.94 8.95
C GLY A 23 -7.33 -3.47 7.85
N TYR A 24 -7.01 -2.18 7.77
CA TYR A 24 -6.07 -1.64 6.79
C TYR A 24 -4.72 -1.34 7.41
N GLY A 25 -3.66 -1.60 6.66
CA GLY A 25 -2.31 -1.18 7.02
C GLY A 25 -2.20 0.34 7.14
N ARG A 26 -1.49 0.81 8.15
CA ARG A 26 -1.28 2.21 8.48
C ARG A 26 0.20 2.48 8.74
N ILE A 27 0.65 3.65 8.28
CA ILE A 27 2.02 4.12 8.46
C ILE A 27 2.00 5.59 8.89
N LEU A 28 2.87 5.95 9.84
CA LEU A 28 3.11 7.33 10.22
C LEU A 28 4.20 7.90 9.32
N LEU A 29 3.86 8.90 8.51
CA LEU A 29 4.80 9.63 7.68
C LEU A 29 4.98 11.05 8.22
N LYS A 30 6.18 11.59 8.08
CA LYS A 30 6.48 12.97 8.42
C LYS A 30 6.36 13.83 7.17
N ASP A 31 5.57 14.89 7.24
CA ASP A 31 5.47 15.95 6.24
C ASP A 31 5.87 17.31 6.85
N ASP A 32 5.79 18.37 6.06
CA ASP A 32 6.15 19.74 6.49
C ASP A 32 5.23 20.28 7.60
N LEU A 33 4.06 19.67 7.81
CA LEU A 33 3.08 20.06 8.82
C LEU A 33 3.14 19.17 10.07
N GLY A 34 3.94 18.09 10.05
CA GLY A 34 4.19 17.22 11.19
C GLY A 34 4.08 15.73 10.86
N ASN A 35 3.73 14.92 11.86
CA ASN A 35 3.53 13.50 11.65
C ASN A 35 2.06 13.23 11.31
N LYS A 36 1.81 12.54 10.19
CA LYS A 36 0.48 12.21 9.71
C LYS A 36 0.34 10.71 9.49
N MET A 37 -0.82 10.17 9.83
CA MET A 37 -1.14 8.76 9.57
C MET A 37 -1.69 8.59 8.15
N HIS A 38 -1.01 7.79 7.35
CA HIS A 38 -1.40 7.42 5.98
C HIS A 38 -1.84 5.95 5.94
N SER A 39 -2.62 5.57 4.92
CA SER A 39 -2.80 4.16 4.62
C SER A 39 -1.55 3.60 3.95
N ALA A 40 -1.12 2.41 4.37
CA ALA A 40 0.13 1.80 3.92
C ALA A 40 0.10 1.51 2.41
N HIS A 41 -1.04 1.07 1.87
CA HIS A 41 -1.19 0.86 0.43
C HIS A 41 -1.07 2.17 -0.35
N ARG A 42 -1.60 3.29 0.16
CA ARG A 42 -1.53 4.58 -0.52
C ARG A 42 -0.09 5.08 -0.56
N ALA A 43 0.62 4.97 0.55
CA ALA A 43 2.04 5.30 0.63
C ALA A 43 2.88 4.43 -0.33
N SER A 44 2.59 3.13 -0.43
CA SER A 44 3.25 2.24 -1.39
C SER A 44 3.00 2.67 -2.84
N TYR A 45 1.77 3.05 -3.19
CA TYR A 45 1.47 3.55 -4.53
C TYR A 45 2.25 4.84 -4.84
N GLU A 46 2.31 5.80 -3.92
CA GLU A 46 3.07 7.05 -4.09
C GLU A 46 4.57 6.79 -4.31
N LEU A 47 5.14 5.83 -3.58
CA LEU A 47 6.57 5.49 -3.66
C LEU A 47 6.96 4.73 -4.93
N PHE A 48 6.11 3.82 -5.42
CA PHE A 48 6.48 2.89 -6.48
C PHE A 48 5.74 3.12 -7.81
N VAL A 49 4.58 3.76 -7.80
CA VAL A 49 3.74 3.95 -8.99
C VAL A 49 3.68 5.43 -9.39
N GLY A 50 3.42 6.32 -8.42
CA GLY A 50 3.47 7.76 -8.63
C GLY A 50 2.39 8.54 -7.88
N GLU A 51 2.25 9.81 -8.26
CA GLU A 51 1.43 10.77 -7.52
C GLU A 51 -0.06 10.41 -7.51
N ILE A 52 -0.69 10.74 -6.39
CA ILE A 52 -2.12 10.53 -6.16
C ILE A 52 -2.78 11.88 -5.97
N GLY A 53 -3.73 12.19 -6.86
CA GLY A 53 -4.54 13.39 -6.77
C GLY A 53 -5.36 13.46 -5.49
N LYS A 54 -5.94 14.65 -5.25
CA LYS A 54 -6.79 14.91 -4.07
C LYS A 54 -8.01 13.99 -4.02
N ASP A 55 -8.58 13.68 -5.19
CA ASP A 55 -9.81 12.90 -5.35
C ASP A 55 -9.56 11.47 -5.87
N ASP A 56 -8.28 11.12 -6.05
CA ASP A 56 -7.88 9.78 -6.47
C ASP A 56 -7.96 8.79 -5.29
N ILE A 57 -8.61 7.66 -5.54
CA ILE A 57 -8.75 6.55 -4.60
C ILE A 57 -7.84 5.41 -5.05
N ILE A 58 -7.04 4.87 -4.13
CA ILE A 58 -6.24 3.67 -4.38
C ILE A 58 -6.96 2.47 -3.82
N MET A 59 -7.12 1.43 -4.65
CA MET A 59 -7.75 0.17 -4.28
C MET A 59 -6.81 -1.00 -4.49
N GLN A 60 -6.91 -2.00 -3.61
CA GLN A 60 -6.21 -3.27 -3.78
C GLN A 60 -7.06 -4.21 -4.65
N SER A 61 -6.57 -4.54 -5.84
CA SER A 61 -7.25 -5.43 -6.79
C SER A 61 -7.30 -6.89 -6.32
N CYS A 62 -6.36 -7.31 -5.46
CA CYS A 62 -6.28 -8.66 -4.89
C CYS A 62 -7.28 -8.92 -3.75
N GLY A 63 -8.00 -7.90 -3.26
CA GLY A 63 -8.95 -8.03 -2.14
C GLY A 63 -8.30 -8.14 -0.74
N ASN A 64 -6.98 -8.31 -0.64
CA ASN A 64 -6.26 -8.29 0.64
C ASN A 64 -6.02 -6.84 1.10
N ARG A 65 -6.67 -6.45 2.21
CA ARG A 65 -6.57 -5.10 2.81
C ARG A 65 -5.17 -4.76 3.35
N LEU A 66 -4.34 -5.75 3.61
CA LEU A 66 -2.96 -5.59 4.07
C LEU A 66 -1.96 -5.64 2.92
N CYS A 67 -2.38 -5.90 1.68
CA CYS A 67 -1.48 -5.91 0.54
C CYS A 67 -1.00 -4.49 0.22
N ILE A 68 0.31 -4.34 0.08
CA ILE A 68 1.00 -3.12 -0.36
C ILE A 68 1.80 -3.32 -1.65
N ASN A 69 1.67 -4.47 -2.33
CA ASN A 69 2.37 -4.70 -3.60
C ASN A 69 1.87 -3.71 -4.66
N PRO A 70 2.72 -2.84 -5.24
CA PRO A 70 2.34 -1.86 -6.25
C PRO A 70 1.58 -2.45 -7.45
N SER A 71 1.93 -3.67 -7.88
CA SER A 71 1.25 -4.39 -8.97
C SER A 71 -0.21 -4.72 -8.67
N HIS A 72 -0.61 -4.74 -7.39
CA HIS A 72 -1.98 -4.97 -6.96
C HIS A 72 -2.74 -3.67 -6.65
N LEU A 73 -2.11 -2.50 -6.77
CA LEU A 73 -2.73 -1.22 -6.45
C LEU A 73 -3.24 -0.52 -7.70
N VAL A 74 -4.52 -0.16 -7.69
CA VAL A 74 -5.19 0.48 -8.82
C VAL A 74 -5.72 1.83 -8.39
N LYS A 75 -5.33 2.86 -9.14
CA LYS A 75 -5.86 4.20 -9.00
C LYS A 75 -7.20 4.32 -9.70
N LYS A 76 -8.21 4.84 -9.01
CA LYS A 76 -9.51 5.20 -9.55
C LYS A 76 -9.76 6.68 -9.35
N THR A 77 -10.00 7.38 -10.46
CA THR A 77 -10.53 8.74 -10.48
C THR A 77 -12.04 8.67 -10.26
N THR A 78 -12.56 9.48 -9.33
CA THR A 78 -14.01 9.65 -9.15
C THR A 78 -14.56 10.61 -10.20
#